data_AF-A0A2V4BEF5-F1
#
_entry.id   AF-A0A2V4BEF5-F1
#
_cell.length_a   1.000
_cell.length_b   1.000
_cell.length_c   1.000
_cell.angle_alpha   90.00
_cell.angle_beta   90.00
_cell.angle_gamma   90.00
#
_symmetry.space_group_name_H-M   'P 1'
#
loop_
_entity.id
_entity.type
_entity.pdbx_description
1 polymer ?
#
loop_
_entity_poly.entity_id
_entity_poly.type
_entity_poly.pdbx_seq_one_letter_code
_entity_poly.pdbx_strand_id
1 'polypeptide(L)'
;MPELIARRRLDQPRQPRRFALNLDPEAFGRVSERLARFLGTGKYLFWQTLLVILWITLNLTAVTLRWDPYPFILLNLAFSTQAAYAAPLILLAQNRQDDRDRVSLEEDRMRATQTKADTEYLARELAALRLAIGEVATRDYLRTELDKLREDLETRPRSMRRATASASDRRSVPEQ
;
A
#
# COMPACT_ATOMS: atom_id res chain seq x y z
N MET A 1 37.78 -2.41 -64.36
CA MET A 1 37.94 -2.32 -62.89
C MET A 1 37.19 -1.08 -62.42
N PRO A 2 36.04 -1.21 -61.73
CA PRO A 2 35.22 -0.07 -61.34
C PRO A 2 35.73 0.58 -60.05
N GLU A 3 35.70 1.91 -60.00
CA GLU A 3 35.90 2.70 -58.79
C GLU A 3 34.79 2.42 -57.76
N LEU A 4 35.19 2.08 -56.53
CA LEU A 4 34.29 1.98 -55.38
C LEU A 4 34.41 3.24 -54.53
N ILE A 5 33.75 4.32 -54.97
CA ILE A 5 33.48 5.47 -54.11
C ILE A 5 32.53 4.99 -53.01
N ALA A 6 33.07 4.74 -51.81
CA ALA A 6 32.30 4.37 -50.63
C ALA A 6 31.34 5.51 -50.27
N ARG A 7 30.09 5.41 -50.74
CA ARG A 7 29.01 6.34 -50.43
C ARG A 7 28.74 6.29 -48.93
N ARG A 8 29.25 7.29 -48.20
CA ARG A 8 28.93 7.53 -46.80
C ARG A 8 27.43 7.80 -46.70
N ARG A 9 26.66 6.82 -46.20
CA ARG A 9 25.21 6.94 -46.06
C ARG A 9 24.88 8.04 -45.05
N LEU A 10 24.20 9.06 -45.54
CA LEU A 10 23.72 10.24 -44.80
C LEU A 10 22.47 9.97 -43.95
N ASP A 11 22.02 8.70 -43.92
CA ASP A 11 20.72 8.30 -43.36
C ASP A 11 20.81 7.74 -41.93
N GLN A 12 21.99 7.82 -41.30
CA GLN A 12 22.14 7.50 -39.88
C GLN A 12 22.05 8.79 -39.07
N PRO A 13 21.00 8.98 -38.25
CA PRO A 13 20.98 10.09 -37.32
C PRO A 13 22.19 9.94 -36.40
N ARG A 14 23.07 10.95 -36.41
CA ARG A 14 24.15 11.08 -35.44
C ARG A 14 23.53 11.01 -34.06
N GLN A 15 23.73 9.91 -33.34
CA GLN A 15 23.35 9.85 -31.94
C GLN A 15 24.09 11.00 -31.23
N PRO A 16 23.39 11.98 -30.66
CA PRO A 16 24.05 12.98 -29.85
C PRO A 16 24.66 12.21 -28.69
N ARG A 17 26.00 12.22 -28.58
CA ARG A 17 26.69 11.86 -27.35
C ARG A 17 26.20 12.83 -26.29
N ARG A 18 25.07 12.50 -25.66
CA ARG A 18 24.67 13.13 -24.41
C ARG A 18 25.81 12.80 -23.46
N PHE A 19 26.50 13.83 -23.01
CA PHE A 19 27.30 13.73 -21.80
C PHE A 19 26.31 13.38 -20.68
N ALA A 20 26.01 12.09 -20.55
CA ALA A 20 25.32 11.57 -19.40
C ALA A 20 26.35 11.64 -18.28
N LEU A 21 26.27 12.70 -17.48
CA LEU A 21 26.75 12.61 -16.11
C LEU A 21 25.95 11.45 -15.51
N ASN A 22 26.54 10.26 -15.48
CA ASN A 22 25.99 9.11 -14.78
C ASN A 22 26.07 9.43 -13.29
N LEU A 23 25.17 10.31 -12.82
CA LEU A 23 24.89 10.45 -11.41
C LEU A 23 24.22 9.15 -11.01
N ASP A 24 24.98 8.33 -10.29
CA ASP A 24 24.54 7.05 -9.81
C ASP A 24 23.28 7.24 -8.92
N PRO A 25 22.08 6.85 -9.40
CA PRO A 25 20.82 7.19 -8.74
C PRO A 25 20.73 6.62 -7.33
N GLU A 26 21.44 5.52 -7.08
CA GLU A 26 21.51 4.84 -5.79
C GLU A 26 22.39 5.59 -4.77
N ALA A 27 23.52 6.17 -5.22
CA ALA A 27 24.36 7.01 -4.38
C ALA A 27 23.62 8.31 -4.01
N PHE A 28 22.96 8.93 -5.00
CA PHE A 28 22.16 10.12 -4.77
C PHE A 28 20.98 9.85 -3.83
N GLY A 29 20.28 8.72 -4.01
CA GLY A 29 19.16 8.32 -3.15
C GLY A 29 19.55 8.19 -1.67
N ARG A 30 20.72 7.62 -1.37
CA ARG A 30 21.24 7.52 0.01
C ARG A 30 21.59 8.88 0.62
N VAL A 31 22.16 9.78 -0.19
CA VAL A 31 22.47 11.16 0.24
C VAL A 31 21.19 11.95 0.48
N SER A 32 20.22 11.88 -0.43
CA SER A 32 18.91 12.52 -0.29
C SER A 32 18.16 12.02 0.94
N GLU A 33 18.18 10.73 1.24
CA GLU A 33 17.54 10.16 2.44
C GLU A 33 18.16 10.70 3.74
N ARG A 34 19.48 10.92 3.74
CA ARG A 34 20.18 11.50 4.90
C ARG A 34 19.89 12.99 5.03
N LEU A 35 19.86 13.72 3.91
CA LEU A 35 19.49 15.13 3.86
C LEU A 35 18.03 15.34 4.28
N ALA A 36 17.09 14.54 3.78
CA ALA A 36 15.67 14.64 4.14
C ALA A 36 15.45 14.47 5.65
N ARG A 37 16.08 13.45 6.26
CA ARG A 37 16.04 13.25 7.72
C ARG A 37 16.69 14.40 8.49
N PHE A 38 17.76 14.98 7.95
CA PHE A 38 18.48 16.09 8.57
C PHE A 38 17.67 17.40 8.51
N LEU A 39 17.16 17.77 7.33
CA LEU A 39 16.34 18.97 7.11
C LEU A 39 14.99 18.89 7.82
N GLY A 40 14.41 17.70 7.96
CA GLY A 40 13.15 17.49 8.70
C GLY A 40 13.28 17.56 10.23
N THR A 41 14.51 17.65 10.75
CA THR A 41 14.75 17.75 12.20
C THR A 41 14.95 19.21 12.62
N GLY A 42 14.31 19.66 13.70
CA GLY A 42 14.46 21.03 14.23
C GLY A 42 15.91 21.43 14.60
N LYS A 43 16.82 20.47 14.74
CA LYS A 43 18.26 20.66 14.94
C LYS A 43 18.94 21.39 13.77
N TYR A 44 18.50 21.17 12.53
CA TYR A 44 19.04 21.87 11.37
C TYR A 44 18.74 23.37 11.46
N LEU A 45 17.49 23.73 11.72
CA LEU A 45 17.06 25.12 11.87
C LEU A 45 17.82 25.83 13.00
N PHE A 46 18.05 25.14 14.12
CA PHE A 46 18.84 25.68 15.24
C PHE A 46 20.28 26.02 14.81
N TRP A 47 21.00 25.06 14.22
CA TRP A 47 22.37 25.29 13.78
C TRP A 47 22.47 26.32 12.65
N GLN A 48 21.54 26.30 11.70
CA GLN A 48 21.46 27.28 10.61
C GLN A 48 21.26 28.70 11.16
N THR A 49 20.37 28.87 12.14
CA THR A 49 20.12 30.17 12.78
C THR A 49 21.36 30.65 13.53
N LEU A 50 22.02 29.76 14.29
CA LEU A 50 23.25 30.09 15.01
C LEU A 50 24.37 30.53 14.04
N LEU A 51 24.53 29.83 12.92
CA LEU A 51 25.51 30.16 11.90
C LEU A 51 25.24 31.53 11.29
N VAL A 52 23.98 31.83 10.94
CA VAL A 52 23.58 33.13 10.39
C VAL A 52 23.87 34.26 11.38
N ILE A 53 23.50 34.08 12.66
CA ILE A 53 23.78 35.08 13.71
C ILE A 53 25.29 35.30 13.84
N LEU A 54 26.08 34.23 13.95
CA LEU A 54 27.53 34.31 14.04
C LEU A 54 28.13 35.04 12.83
N TRP A 55 27.65 34.74 11.63
CA TRP A 55 28.11 35.34 10.39
C TRP A 55 27.82 36.84 10.32
N ILE A 56 26.61 37.24 10.73
CA ILE A 56 26.23 38.65 10.84
C ILE A 56 27.13 39.35 11.87
N THR A 57 27.34 38.79 13.06
CA THR A 57 28.22 39.37 14.08
C THR A 57 29.66 39.51 13.59
N LEU A 58 30.20 38.50 12.91
CA LEU A 58 31.56 38.53 12.35
C LEU A 58 31.67 39.64 11.30
N ASN A 59 30.68 39.77 10.40
CA ASN A 59 30.66 40.84 9.42
C ASN A 59 30.58 42.23 10.10
N LEU A 60 29.72 42.42 11.10
CA LEU A 60 29.62 43.67 11.88
C LEU A 60 30.95 44.05 12.58
N THR A 61 31.65 43.07 13.16
CA THR A 61 32.96 43.33 13.76
C THR A 61 34.04 43.62 12.70
N ALA A 62 33.99 42.97 11.54
CA ALA A 62 34.89 43.21 10.42
C ALA A 62 34.67 44.56 9.72
N VAL A 63 33.50 45.19 9.88
CA VAL A 63 33.24 46.59 9.46
C VAL A 63 34.17 47.56 10.19
N THR A 64 34.54 47.29 11.45
CA THR A 64 35.54 48.09 12.17
C THR A 64 36.91 48.07 11.50
N LEU A 65 37.21 47.00 10.74
CA LEU A 65 38.40 46.86 9.88
C LEU A 65 38.15 47.31 8.42
N ARG A 66 37.02 47.96 8.12
CA ARG A 66 36.57 48.39 6.78
C ARG A 66 36.41 47.26 5.75
N TRP A 67 36.19 46.02 6.19
CA TRP A 67 36.13 44.84 5.30
C TRP A 67 34.86 44.79 4.44
N ASP A 68 33.75 45.42 4.85
CA ASP A 68 32.52 45.59 4.04
C ASP A 68 31.66 46.76 4.58
N PRO A 69 31.92 48.02 4.18
CA PRO A 69 31.15 49.18 4.65
C PRO A 69 29.66 49.08 4.24
N TYR A 70 28.78 49.72 5.02
CA TYR A 70 27.34 49.80 4.71
C TYR A 70 27.14 50.25 3.24
N PRO A 71 26.41 49.50 2.39
CA PRO A 71 25.31 48.56 2.69
C PRO A 71 25.63 47.05 2.51
N PHE A 72 26.74 46.54 3.05
CA PHE A 72 27.07 45.09 3.17
C PHE A 72 26.86 44.27 1.89
N ILE A 73 27.54 44.63 0.80
CA ILE A 73 27.35 44.01 -0.52
C ILE A 73 27.72 42.52 -0.47
N LEU A 74 28.78 42.15 0.24
CA LEU A 74 29.27 40.77 0.25
C LEU A 74 28.34 39.86 1.04
N LEU A 75 27.79 40.34 2.14
CA LEU A 75 26.81 39.61 2.94
C LEU A 75 25.54 39.34 2.12
N ASN A 76 25.04 40.36 1.42
CA ASN A 76 23.85 40.22 0.59
C ASN A 76 24.09 39.26 -0.59
N LEU A 77 25.25 39.36 -1.24
CA LEU A 77 25.63 38.47 -2.33
C LEU A 77 25.71 37.01 -1.88
N ALA A 78 26.28 36.75 -0.71
CA ALA A 78 26.36 35.42 -0.14
C ALA A 78 24.97 34.82 0.14
N PHE A 79 24.09 35.59 0.77
CA PHE A 79 22.72 35.13 1.07
C PHE A 79 21.89 34.91 -0.21
N SER A 80 22.05 35.80 -1.20
CA SER A 80 21.40 35.68 -2.50
C SER A 80 21.84 34.42 -3.24
N THR A 81 23.14 34.11 -3.19
CA THR A 81 23.69 32.88 -3.78
C THR A 81 23.22 31.63 -3.02
N GLN A 82 23.13 31.69 -1.70
CA GLN A 82 22.60 30.60 -0.87
C GLN A 82 21.14 30.28 -1.26
N ALA A 83 20.29 31.31 -1.38
CA ALA A 83 18.90 31.15 -1.79
C ALA A 83 18.80 30.60 -3.22
N ALA A 84 19.63 31.10 -4.14
CA ALA A 84 19.65 30.64 -5.53
C ALA A 84 20.03 29.15 -5.67
N TYR A 85 20.96 28.64 -4.85
CA TYR A 85 21.33 27.22 -4.87
C TYR A 85 20.36 26.33 -4.08
N ALA A 86 19.63 26.88 -3.11
CA ALA A 86 18.62 26.13 -2.35
C ALA A 86 17.46 25.67 -3.25
N ALA A 87 16.98 26.52 -4.17
CA ALA A 87 15.86 26.21 -5.05
C ALA A 87 16.04 24.91 -5.88
N PRO A 88 17.12 24.71 -6.64
CA PRO A 88 17.32 23.47 -7.41
C PRO A 88 17.54 22.24 -6.51
N LEU A 89 18.17 22.39 -5.34
CA LEU A 89 18.31 21.29 -4.39
C LEU A 89 16.96 20.86 -3.81
N ILE A 90 16.11 21.81 -3.47
CA ILE A 90 14.75 21.55 -2.98
C ILE A 90 13.93 20.86 -4.07
N LEU A 91 14.00 21.36 -5.31
CA LEU A 91 13.29 20.75 -6.45
C LEU A 91 13.74 19.30 -6.67
N LEU A 92 15.04 19.01 -6.54
CA LEU A 92 15.56 17.65 -6.71
C LEU A 92 15.15 16.72 -5.55
N ALA A 93 15.04 17.27 -4.33
CA ALA A 93 14.48 16.55 -3.19
C ALA A 93 12.98 16.28 -3.36
N GLN A 94 12.23 17.25 -3.90
CA GLN A 94 10.79 17.16 -4.17
C GLN A 94 10.49 16.12 -5.25
N ASN A 95 11.18 16.15 -6.39
CA ASN A 95 10.97 15.14 -7.46
C ASN A 95 11.11 13.70 -6.93
N ARG A 96 12.08 13.46 -6.03
CA ARG A 96 12.26 12.13 -5.40
C ARG A 96 11.16 11.79 -4.41
N GLN A 97 10.58 12.78 -3.73
CA GLN A 97 9.46 12.57 -2.82
C GLN A 97 8.21 12.22 -3.63
N ASP A 98 7.94 12.99 -4.68
CA ASP A 98 6.80 12.78 -5.59
C ASP A 98 6.86 11.40 -6.27
N ASP A 99 8.05 10.94 -6.68
CA ASP A 99 8.24 9.60 -7.25
C ASP A 99 7.90 8.48 -6.24
N ARG A 100 8.29 8.62 -4.96
CA ARG A 100 7.94 7.65 -3.91
C ARG A 100 6.45 7.67 -3.60
N ASP A 101 5.89 8.88 -3.46
CA ASP A 101 4.48 9.07 -3.15
C ASP A 101 3.61 8.51 -4.27
N ARG A 102 4.04 8.65 -5.53
CA ARG A 102 3.40 8.02 -6.68
C ARG A 102 3.39 6.49 -6.59
N VAL A 103 4.53 5.86 -6.30
CA VAL A 103 4.60 4.40 -6.16
C VAL A 103 3.71 3.91 -5.03
N SER A 104 3.74 4.59 -3.87
CA SER A 104 2.86 4.26 -2.74
C SER A 104 1.38 4.37 -3.11
N LEU A 105 0.99 5.42 -3.83
CA LEU A 105 -0.39 5.60 -4.29
C LEU A 105 -0.82 4.55 -5.31
N GLU A 106 0.08 4.12 -6.20
CA GLU A 106 -0.19 3.05 -7.16
C GLU A 106 -0.40 1.70 -6.44
N GLU A 107 0.44 1.37 -5.45
CA GLU A 107 0.26 0.18 -4.62
C GLU A 107 -1.06 0.20 -3.84
N ASP A 108 -1.40 1.33 -3.21
CA ASP A 108 -2.63 1.46 -2.45
C ASP A 108 -3.87 1.33 -3.34
N ARG A 109 -3.84 1.86 -4.57
CA ARG A 109 -4.91 1.66 -5.56
C ARG A 109 -5.07 0.20 -5.97
N MET A 110 -3.95 -0.51 -6.17
CA MET A 110 -3.97 -1.94 -6.48
C MET A 110 -4.58 -2.75 -5.33
N ARG A 111 -4.13 -2.49 -4.09
CA ARG A 111 -4.67 -3.13 -2.88
C ARG A 111 -6.17 -2.83 -2.74
N ALA A 112 -6.60 -1.59 -2.91
CA ALA A 112 -8.01 -1.22 -2.82
C ALA A 112 -8.88 -1.96 -3.86
N THR A 113 -8.36 -2.16 -5.07
CA THR A 113 -9.05 -2.91 -6.12
C THR A 113 -9.16 -4.40 -5.78
N GLN A 114 -8.09 -5.00 -5.25
CA GLN A 114 -8.10 -6.40 -4.78
C GLN A 114 -9.08 -6.59 -3.61
N THR A 115 -8.99 -5.76 -2.58
CA THR A 115 -9.91 -5.81 -1.43
C THR A 115 -11.36 -5.66 -1.86
N LYS A 116 -11.64 -4.79 -2.84
CA LYS A 116 -12.98 -4.64 -3.40
C LYS A 116 -13.44 -5.93 -4.10
N ALA A 117 -12.59 -6.53 -4.94
CA ALA A 117 -12.91 -7.79 -5.62
C ALA A 117 -13.14 -8.95 -4.63
N ASP A 118 -12.30 -9.06 -3.60
CA ASP A 118 -12.45 -10.07 -2.54
C ASP A 118 -13.76 -9.87 -1.77
N THR A 119 -14.09 -8.62 -1.45
CA THR A 119 -15.36 -8.29 -0.78
C THR A 119 -16.57 -8.63 -1.65
N GLU A 120 -16.51 -8.32 -2.95
CA GLU A 120 -17.57 -8.69 -3.90
C GLU A 120 -17.70 -10.21 -4.04
N TYR A 121 -16.58 -10.94 -4.05
CA TYR A 121 -16.56 -12.40 -4.08
C TYR A 121 -17.20 -12.98 -2.82
N LEU A 122 -16.76 -12.54 -1.64
CA LEU A 122 -17.34 -12.97 -0.37
C LEU A 122 -18.83 -12.62 -0.26
N ALA A 123 -19.25 -11.46 -0.75
CA ALA A 123 -20.67 -11.08 -0.76
C ALA A 123 -21.50 -12.00 -1.66
N ARG A 124 -20.98 -12.41 -2.82
CA ARG A 124 -21.64 -13.38 -3.71
C ARG A 124 -21.69 -14.77 -3.07
N GLU A 125 -20.62 -15.21 -2.44
CA GLU A 125 -20.56 -16.50 -1.76
C GLU A 125 -21.51 -16.55 -0.57
N LEU A 126 -21.58 -15.47 0.22
CA LEU A 126 -22.54 -15.33 1.32
C LEU A 126 -23.98 -15.31 0.81
N ALA A 127 -24.25 -14.66 -0.32
CA ALA A 127 -25.58 -14.68 -0.93
C ALA A 127 -25.97 -16.08 -1.42
N ALA A 128 -25.05 -16.80 -2.07
CA ALA A 128 -25.26 -18.18 -2.50
C ALA A 128 -25.47 -19.13 -1.30
N LEU A 129 -24.64 -19.01 -0.27
CA LEU A 129 -24.78 -19.75 0.99
C LEU A 129 -26.12 -19.46 1.67
N ARG A 130 -26.54 -18.20 1.71
CA ARG A 130 -27.84 -17.80 2.26
C ARG A 130 -29.01 -18.43 1.51
N LEU A 131 -28.94 -18.50 0.17
CA LEU A 131 -29.97 -19.16 -0.64
C LEU A 131 -30.00 -20.66 -0.38
N ALA A 132 -28.84 -21.32 -0.36
CA ALA A 132 -28.74 -22.75 -0.07
C ALA A 132 -29.25 -23.12 1.33
N ILE A 133 -28.90 -22.33 2.35
CA ILE A 133 -29.43 -22.52 3.72
C ILE A 133 -30.93 -22.19 3.77
N GLY A 134 -31.37 -21.15 3.05
CA GLY A 134 -32.78 -20.78 2.97
C GLY A 134 -33.66 -21.91 2.44
N GLU A 135 -33.17 -22.67 1.45
CA GLU A 135 -33.88 -23.85 0.92
C GLU A 135 -33.87 -25.03 1.90
N VAL A 136 -32.73 -25.33 2.54
CA VAL A 136 -32.58 -26.49 3.44
C VAL A 136 -33.21 -26.28 4.82
N ALA A 137 -33.32 -25.03 5.29
CA ALA A 137 -33.95 -24.67 6.57
C ALA A 137 -35.40 -24.19 6.41
N THR A 138 -36.11 -24.63 5.36
CA THR A 138 -37.53 -24.29 5.24
C THR A 138 -38.28 -24.93 6.41
N ARG A 139 -39.08 -24.11 7.14
CA ARG A 139 -39.87 -24.54 8.31
C ARG A 139 -40.63 -25.85 8.07
N ASP A 140 -41.10 -26.07 6.85
CA ASP A 140 -41.85 -27.27 6.45
C ASP A 140 -40.96 -28.52 6.35
N TYR A 141 -39.69 -28.40 5.95
CA TYR A 141 -38.74 -29.52 5.97
C TYR A 141 -38.39 -29.92 7.40
N LEU A 142 -38.02 -28.94 8.23
CA LEU A 142 -37.75 -29.16 9.66
C LEU A 142 -38.97 -29.74 10.39
N ARG A 143 -40.18 -29.29 10.04
CA ARG A 143 -41.44 -29.80 10.59
C ARG A 143 -41.71 -31.22 10.14
N THR A 144 -41.51 -31.52 8.86
CA THR A 144 -41.70 -32.87 8.31
C THR A 144 -40.72 -33.86 8.94
N GLU A 145 -39.46 -33.46 9.14
CA GLU A 145 -38.45 -34.33 9.73
C GLU A 145 -38.67 -34.51 11.25
N LEU A 146 -39.13 -33.46 11.96
CA LEU A 146 -39.60 -33.57 13.34
C LEU A 146 -40.83 -34.48 13.47
N ASP A 147 -41.80 -34.36 12.56
CA ASP A 147 -43.01 -35.19 12.56
C ASP A 147 -42.67 -36.66 12.28
N LYS A 148 -41.76 -36.94 11.33
CA LYS A 148 -41.22 -38.30 11.10
C LYS A 148 -40.53 -38.88 12.33
N LEU A 149 -39.63 -38.12 12.96
CA LEU A 149 -38.94 -38.55 14.19
C LEU A 149 -39.92 -38.84 15.32
N ARG A 150 -40.98 -38.02 15.45
CA ARG A 150 -42.07 -38.25 16.41
C ARG A 150 -42.84 -39.53 16.09
N GLU A 151 -43.18 -39.76 14.83
CA GLU A 151 -43.92 -40.95 14.40
C GLU A 151 -43.11 -42.24 14.58
N ASP A 152 -41.81 -42.22 14.30
CA ASP A 152 -40.88 -43.32 14.56
C ASP A 152 -40.77 -43.63 16.07
N LEU A 153 -40.75 -42.59 16.91
CA LEU A 153 -40.76 -42.75 18.37
C LEU A 153 -42.11 -43.20 18.92
N GLU A 154 -43.25 -42.91 18.26
CA GLU A 154 -44.60 -43.38 18.64
C GLU A 154 -44.92 -44.79 18.13
N THR A 155 -44.33 -45.22 17.01
CA THR A 155 -44.48 -46.59 16.49
C THR A 155 -43.65 -47.61 17.30
N ARG A 156 -42.49 -47.20 17.83
CA ARG A 156 -41.63 -48.03 18.70
C ARG A 156 -42.30 -48.57 19.97
N PRO A 157 -43.09 -47.79 20.76
CA PRO A 157 -43.81 -48.31 21.92
C PRO A 157 -45.02 -49.18 21.53
N ARG A 158 -45.60 -49.01 20.33
CA ARG A 158 -46.72 -49.85 19.87
C ARG A 158 -46.27 -51.22 19.35
N SER A 159 -45.14 -51.32 18.65
CA SER A 159 -44.63 -52.63 18.20
C SER A 159 -44.18 -53.50 19.38
N MET A 160 -43.57 -52.89 20.40
CA MET A 160 -43.11 -53.60 21.60
C MET A 160 -44.27 -54.09 22.47
N ARG A 161 -45.36 -53.30 22.58
CA ARG A 161 -46.58 -53.67 23.33
C ARG A 161 -47.44 -54.72 22.61
N ARG A 162 -47.38 -54.78 21.28
CA ARG A 162 -48.12 -55.75 20.46
C ARG A 162 -47.41 -57.10 20.38
N ALA A 163 -46.07 -57.10 20.38
CA ALA A 163 -45.24 -58.32 20.49
C ALA A 163 -45.37 -59.01 21.87
N THR A 164 -45.57 -58.24 22.94
CA THR A 164 -45.83 -58.79 24.28
C THR A 164 -47.27 -59.29 24.45
N ALA A 165 -48.25 -58.63 23.84
CA ALA A 165 -49.65 -59.08 23.86
C ALA A 165 -49.89 -60.37 23.05
N SER A 166 -49.26 -60.54 21.88
CA SER A 166 -49.40 -61.77 21.07
C SER A 166 -48.69 -62.99 21.67
N ALA A 167 -47.67 -62.77 22.51
CA ALA A 167 -47.02 -63.83 23.29
C ALA A 167 -47.87 -64.27 24.50
N SER A 168 -48.74 -63.40 25.02
CA SER A 168 -49.68 -63.70 26.10
C SER A 168 -50.89 -64.52 25.61
N ASP A 169 -51.41 -64.21 24.43
CA ASP A 169 -52.61 -64.84 23.86
C ASP A 169 -52.35 -66.29 23.37
N ARG A 170 -51.09 -66.66 23.13
CA ARG A 170 -50.70 -68.06 22.84
C ARG A 170 -50.58 -68.96 24.07
N ARG A 171 -50.71 -68.44 25.28
CA ARG A 171 -50.64 -69.24 26.53
C ARG A 171 -52.00 -69.60 27.13
N SER A 172 -53.11 -69.16 26.54
CA SER A 172 -54.47 -69.31 27.12
C SER A 172 -55.37 -70.32 26.42
N VAL A 173 -54.83 -71.25 25.61
CA VAL A 173 -55.59 -72.41 25.12
C VAL A 173 -55.30 -73.61 26.03
N PRO A 174 -56.23 -74.06 26.90
CA PRO A 174 -56.07 -75.31 27.63
C PRO A 174 -56.53 -76.46 26.71
N GLU A 175 -55.66 -77.44 26.51
CA GLU A 175 -56.09 -78.79 26.12
C GLU A 175 -56.89 -79.43 27.26
N GLN A 176 -57.83 -80.26 26.84
CA GLN A 176 -58.85 -80.96 27.62
C GLN A 176 -58.31 -81.82 28.76
#